data_AF-A0A944TWG6-F1
#
_entry.id   AF-A0A944TWG6-F1
#
_cell.length_a   1.000
_cell.length_b   1.000
_cell.length_c   1.000
_cell.angle_alpha   90.00
_cell.angle_beta   90.00
_cell.angle_gamma   90.00
#
_symmetry.space_group_name_H-M   'P 1'
#
loop_
_entity.id
_entity.type
_entity.pdbx_description
1 polymer ?
#
loop_
_entity_poly.entity_id
_entity_poly.type
_entity_poly.pdbx_seq_one_letter_code
_entity_poly.pdbx_strand_id
1 'polypeptide(L)'
;MSKKLMHGSYRSMMVWFVFTILSLRYGFEIWRGGDSWQTGDWLINYSDGFIRRGLLGSILYWLSDFGASLLWLTFGLQITIYGLMFTLVSKLYKASERSLFWLLILFSPAFLLFPFYHFSGGFRKEILVLTLFAYFSLLFAKSSVSNSKVIWIIVFYLLAGLSHELTIFVLPFFIFVLWRCVETSQLELKYAIWFSVVFILISFFLITLSYFFKGSVESASVICNSLVHRSLDPNICNGGIAWLQEDASGSIQRVVDMFNGRSFNVLQFAFLAFLPTAFTTFWNKETLILLVVSVAFMVPLFVLAIDWGRWIYILAFMFYCLLLSSKVSVKLPFQFSYLVFGLIYLTTWSIPHCCVGGAIGSGIFGIR
;
A
#
# COMPACT_ATOMS: atom_id res chain seq x y z
N MET A 1 18.13 2.66 33.00
CA MET A 1 18.19 1.76 31.82
C MET A 1 16.93 0.88 31.67
N SER A 2 16.41 0.27 32.74
CA SER A 2 15.19 -0.57 32.74
C SER A 2 13.90 0.13 32.23
N LYS A 3 13.56 1.35 32.68
CA LYS A 3 12.32 2.05 32.24
C LYS A 3 12.25 2.40 30.74
N LYS A 4 13.41 2.69 30.09
CA LYS A 4 13.49 3.06 28.66
C LYS A 4 13.33 1.82 27.75
N LEU A 5 13.84 0.66 28.20
CA LEU A 5 13.62 -0.64 27.55
C LEU A 5 12.16 -1.10 27.67
N MET A 6 11.54 -0.91 28.85
CA MET A 6 10.13 -1.25 29.09
C MET A 6 9.20 -0.49 28.12
N HIS A 7 9.34 0.83 27.97
CA HIS A 7 8.48 1.64 27.10
C HIS A 7 8.62 1.32 25.59
N GLY A 8 9.81 0.94 25.13
CA GLY A 8 10.03 0.50 23.74
C GLY A 8 9.37 -0.84 23.43
N SER A 9 9.25 -1.71 24.44
CA SER A 9 8.62 -3.04 24.33
C SER A 9 7.11 -2.94 24.08
N TYR A 10 6.39 -2.14 24.88
CA TYR A 10 4.93 -1.99 24.75
C TYR A 10 4.49 -1.45 23.39
N ARG A 11 5.22 -0.48 22.82
CA ARG A 11 4.90 0.07 21.48
C ARG A 11 5.01 -1.00 20.39
N SER A 12 6.01 -1.86 20.50
CA SER A 12 6.18 -2.99 19.58
C SER A 12 5.06 -4.03 19.74
N MET A 13 4.66 -4.31 20.99
CA MET A 13 3.55 -5.22 21.28
C MET A 13 2.23 -4.72 20.69
N MET A 14 1.94 -3.42 20.76
CA MET A 14 0.72 -2.83 20.17
C MET A 14 0.64 -3.03 18.65
N VAL A 15 1.75 -2.81 17.92
CA VAL A 15 1.80 -3.04 16.47
C VAL A 15 1.50 -4.50 16.13
N TRP A 16 2.09 -5.44 16.87
CA TRP A 16 1.87 -6.87 16.67
C TRP A 16 0.46 -7.32 17.11
N PHE A 17 -0.12 -6.69 18.11
CA PHE A 17 -1.49 -6.93 18.53
C PHE A 17 -2.48 -6.55 17.42
N VAL A 18 -2.32 -5.37 16.82
CA VAL A 18 -3.12 -4.94 15.65
C VAL A 18 -2.95 -5.93 14.50
N PHE A 19 -1.71 -6.30 14.17
CA PHE A 19 -1.45 -7.28 13.11
C PHE A 19 -2.12 -8.64 13.38
N THR A 20 -2.10 -9.10 14.63
CA THR A 20 -2.74 -10.37 15.02
C THR A 20 -4.24 -10.31 14.81
N ILE A 21 -4.90 -9.22 15.23
CA ILE A 21 -6.34 -9.01 15.00
C ILE A 21 -6.66 -9.03 13.50
N LEU A 22 -5.88 -8.30 12.70
CA LEU A 22 -6.05 -8.28 11.24
C LEU A 22 -5.89 -9.66 10.62
N SER A 23 -4.89 -10.42 11.06
CA SER A 23 -4.61 -11.76 10.55
C SER A 23 -5.73 -12.74 10.90
N LEU A 24 -6.27 -12.68 12.13
CA LEU A 24 -7.41 -13.50 12.53
C LEU A 24 -8.67 -13.15 11.75
N ARG A 25 -8.97 -11.86 11.58
CA ARG A 25 -10.11 -11.40 10.78
C ARG A 25 -10.00 -11.88 9.34
N TYR A 26 -8.81 -11.80 8.74
CA TYR A 26 -8.59 -12.28 7.37
C TYR A 26 -8.60 -13.80 7.24
N GLY A 27 -8.10 -14.53 8.25
CA GLY A 27 -8.22 -15.99 8.28
C GLY A 27 -9.69 -16.45 8.30
N PHE A 28 -10.56 -15.71 8.99
CA PHE A 28 -11.99 -15.97 8.99
C PHE A 28 -12.66 -15.66 7.64
N GLU A 29 -12.25 -14.60 6.95
CA GLU A 29 -12.69 -14.29 5.59
C GLU A 29 -12.30 -15.42 4.61
N ILE A 30 -11.06 -15.90 4.71
CA ILE A 30 -10.56 -17.02 3.90
C ILE A 30 -11.31 -18.31 4.20
N TRP A 31 -11.61 -18.60 5.47
CA TRP A 31 -12.42 -19.75 5.85
C TRP A 31 -13.84 -19.71 5.29
N ARG A 32 -14.39 -18.50 5.04
CA ARG A 32 -15.69 -18.29 4.39
C ARG A 32 -15.66 -18.36 2.85
N GLY A 33 -14.51 -18.65 2.26
CA GLY A 33 -14.34 -18.75 0.80
C GLY A 33 -13.50 -17.64 0.17
N GLY A 34 -13.06 -16.65 0.96
CA GLY A 34 -12.28 -15.51 0.50
C GLY A 34 -13.13 -14.39 -0.10
N ASP A 35 -12.55 -13.19 -0.19
CA ASP A 35 -13.21 -12.00 -0.75
C ASP A 35 -12.79 -11.79 -2.21
N SER A 36 -13.75 -11.35 -3.04
CA SER A 36 -13.57 -11.17 -4.48
C SER A 36 -12.49 -10.14 -4.84
N TRP A 37 -12.15 -9.26 -3.90
CA TRP A 37 -11.12 -8.26 -4.08
C TRP A 37 -9.83 -8.52 -3.31
N GLN A 38 -9.91 -8.93 -2.05
CA GLN A 38 -8.73 -9.22 -1.22
C GLN A 38 -8.07 -10.52 -1.65
N THR A 39 -8.86 -11.51 -2.03
CA THR A 39 -8.38 -12.84 -2.44
C THR A 39 -8.47 -13.00 -3.96
N GLY A 40 -9.60 -12.63 -4.57
CA GLY A 40 -9.81 -12.77 -6.03
C GLY A 40 -8.79 -12.01 -6.88
N ASP A 41 -8.39 -10.79 -6.48
CA ASP A 41 -7.31 -10.05 -7.18
C ASP A 41 -6.01 -10.87 -7.20
N TRP A 42 -5.63 -11.53 -6.09
CA TRP A 42 -4.44 -12.38 -6.00
C TRP A 42 -4.47 -13.61 -6.89
N LEU A 43 -5.67 -14.07 -7.26
CA LEU A 43 -5.87 -15.28 -8.05
C LEU A 43 -5.95 -15.03 -9.57
N ILE A 44 -5.88 -13.78 -10.02
CA ILE A 44 -5.66 -13.46 -11.45
C ILE A 44 -4.38 -14.19 -11.91
N ASN A 45 -4.50 -15.01 -12.95
CA ASN A 45 -3.45 -15.94 -13.39
C ASN A 45 -3.43 -16.08 -14.93
N TYR A 46 -2.45 -16.83 -15.45
CA TYR A 46 -2.20 -16.99 -16.89
C TYR A 46 -2.94 -18.16 -17.55
N SER A 47 -4.13 -18.53 -17.06
CA SER A 47 -4.95 -19.59 -17.69
C SER A 47 -5.33 -19.27 -19.14
N ASP A 48 -5.48 -17.97 -19.47
CA ASP A 48 -5.76 -17.48 -20.84
C ASP A 48 -4.48 -16.94 -21.53
N GLY A 49 -3.30 -17.39 -21.09
CA GLY A 49 -2.02 -16.81 -21.50
C GLY A 49 -1.63 -15.59 -20.68
N PHE A 50 -0.63 -14.84 -21.16
CA PHE A 50 -0.09 -13.71 -20.39
C PHE A 50 -1.10 -12.56 -20.29
N ILE A 51 -1.41 -12.14 -19.06
CA ILE A 51 -2.33 -11.04 -18.76
C ILE A 51 -1.73 -10.11 -17.69
N ARG A 52 -2.11 -8.83 -17.67
CA ARG A 52 -1.69 -7.94 -16.57
C ARG A 52 -2.11 -8.51 -15.21
N ARG A 53 -1.28 -8.29 -14.19
CA ARG A 53 -1.49 -8.75 -12.80
C ARG A 53 -1.41 -10.25 -12.53
N GLY A 54 -1.16 -11.08 -13.57
CA GLY A 54 -1.28 -12.54 -13.47
C GLY A 54 -0.10 -13.30 -12.84
N LEU A 55 1.04 -12.65 -12.57
CA LEU A 55 2.27 -13.34 -12.17
C LEU A 55 2.11 -14.13 -10.86
N LEU A 56 1.70 -13.46 -9.78
CA LEU A 56 1.58 -14.13 -8.48
C LEU A 56 0.45 -15.16 -8.44
N GLY A 57 -0.68 -14.88 -9.09
CA GLY A 57 -1.77 -15.85 -9.15
C GLY A 57 -1.35 -17.12 -9.89
N SER A 58 -0.53 -17.00 -10.94
CA SER A 58 0.01 -18.17 -11.65
C SER A 58 0.98 -18.99 -10.78
N ILE A 59 1.81 -18.32 -9.97
CA ILE A 59 2.68 -19.01 -9.01
C ILE A 59 1.84 -19.74 -7.94
N LEU A 60 0.82 -19.08 -7.39
CA LEU A 60 -0.09 -19.68 -6.40
C LEU A 60 -0.86 -20.86 -6.99
N TYR A 61 -1.35 -20.71 -8.22
CA TYR A 61 -2.07 -21.74 -8.96
C TYR A 61 -1.19 -22.99 -9.16
N TRP A 62 0.04 -22.80 -9.64
CA TRP A 62 1.03 -23.88 -9.78
C TRP A 62 1.38 -24.53 -8.43
N LEU A 63 1.58 -23.75 -7.36
CA LEU A 63 1.86 -24.30 -6.03
C LEU A 63 0.69 -25.13 -5.48
N SER A 64 -0.55 -24.78 -5.81
CA SER A 64 -1.70 -25.59 -5.39
C SER A 64 -1.80 -26.95 -6.08
N ASP A 65 -1.07 -27.20 -7.18
CA ASP A 65 -1.00 -28.52 -7.83
C ASP A 65 -0.35 -29.59 -6.94
N PHE A 66 0.44 -29.17 -5.94
CA PHE A 66 1.01 -30.05 -4.93
C PHE A 66 0.02 -30.43 -3.81
N GLY A 67 -1.28 -30.18 -4.01
CA GLY A 67 -2.35 -30.56 -3.08
C GLY A 67 -2.64 -29.53 -1.97
N ALA A 68 -1.98 -28.36 -2.00
CA ALA A 68 -2.26 -27.28 -1.06
C ALA A 68 -3.47 -26.45 -1.51
N SER A 69 -4.34 -26.06 -0.56
CA SER A 69 -5.50 -25.22 -0.87
C SER A 69 -5.05 -23.84 -1.37
N LEU A 70 -5.56 -23.45 -2.54
CA LEU A 70 -5.23 -22.18 -3.19
C LEU A 70 -5.56 -20.96 -2.30
N LEU A 71 -6.68 -21.00 -1.57
CA LEU A 71 -7.07 -19.94 -0.64
C LEU A 71 -6.10 -19.82 0.53
N TRP A 72 -5.69 -20.94 1.13
CA TRP A 72 -4.76 -20.94 2.26
C TRP A 72 -3.32 -20.61 1.85
N LEU A 73 -2.90 -20.97 0.63
CA LEU A 73 -1.63 -20.48 0.06
C LEU A 73 -1.64 -18.96 -0.10
N THR A 74 -2.75 -18.43 -0.64
CA THR A 74 -2.95 -16.97 -0.82
C THR A 74 -2.91 -16.25 0.52
N PHE A 75 -3.64 -16.76 1.52
CA PHE A 75 -3.60 -16.27 2.90
C PHE A 75 -2.18 -16.27 3.47
N GLY A 76 -1.47 -17.41 3.39
CA GLY A 76 -0.12 -17.55 3.92
C GLY A 76 0.85 -16.54 3.30
N LEU A 77 0.79 -16.34 1.98
CA LEU A 77 1.58 -15.34 1.28
C LEU A 77 1.25 -13.91 1.74
N GLN A 78 -0.03 -13.55 1.79
CA GLN A 78 -0.48 -12.21 2.18
C GLN A 78 -0.13 -11.86 3.62
N ILE A 79 -0.37 -12.78 4.58
CA ILE A 79 0.01 -12.59 5.99
C ILE A 79 1.53 -12.47 6.13
N THR A 80 2.30 -13.25 5.37
CA THR A 80 3.77 -13.15 5.39
C THR A 80 4.25 -11.78 4.91
N ILE A 81 3.70 -11.27 3.80
CA ILE A 81 4.06 -9.95 3.26
C ILE A 81 3.62 -8.84 4.21
N TYR A 82 2.40 -8.89 4.76
CA TYR A 82 1.95 -7.92 5.76
C TYR A 82 2.79 -7.95 7.04
N GLY A 83 3.12 -9.14 7.54
CA GLY A 83 3.98 -9.30 8.72
C GLY A 83 5.38 -8.72 8.47
N LEU A 84 5.92 -8.91 7.27
CA LEU A 84 7.16 -8.27 6.84
C LEU A 84 7.01 -6.74 6.80
N MET A 85 5.93 -6.22 6.23
CA MET A 85 5.63 -4.77 6.21
C MET A 85 5.60 -4.18 7.62
N PHE A 86 4.84 -4.79 8.53
CA PHE A 86 4.72 -4.35 9.92
C PHE A 86 6.07 -4.42 10.66
N THR A 87 6.88 -5.45 10.38
CA THR A 87 8.24 -5.58 10.90
C THR A 87 9.14 -4.45 10.42
N LEU A 88 9.13 -4.15 9.11
CA LEU A 88 9.94 -3.11 8.50
C LEU A 88 9.56 -1.73 9.01
N VAL A 89 8.27 -1.41 9.06
CA VAL A 89 7.77 -0.16 9.62
C VAL A 89 8.13 -0.03 11.11
N SER A 90 8.03 -1.12 11.89
CA SER A 90 8.46 -1.13 13.29
C SER A 90 9.96 -0.87 13.44
N LYS A 91 10.80 -1.48 12.60
CA LYS A 91 12.25 -1.22 12.57
C LYS A 91 12.55 0.22 12.16
N LEU A 92 11.78 0.78 11.22
CA LEU A 92 11.92 2.15 10.74
C LEU A 92 11.54 3.16 11.82
N TYR A 93 10.42 2.94 12.52
CA TYR A 93 10.03 3.76 13.67
C TYR A 93 11.13 3.79 14.75
N LYS A 94 11.74 2.64 15.02
CA LYS A 94 12.83 2.47 16.00
C LYS A 94 14.21 2.94 15.51
N ALA A 95 14.34 3.37 14.25
CA ALA A 95 15.63 3.84 13.71
C ALA A 95 16.09 5.19 14.29
N SER A 96 15.21 5.89 15.01
CA SER A 96 15.55 7.13 15.71
C SER A 96 14.76 7.23 17.01
N GLU A 97 15.20 8.08 17.94
CA GLU A 97 14.43 8.32 19.17
C GLU A 97 13.11 9.07 18.84
N ARG A 98 11.98 8.55 19.35
CA ARG A 98 10.65 9.07 19.04
C ARG A 98 9.89 9.46 20.31
N SER A 99 9.42 10.71 20.35
CA SER A 99 8.42 11.18 21.31
C SER A 99 7.07 10.49 21.11
N LEU A 100 6.14 10.68 22.06
CA LEU A 100 4.78 10.11 21.98
C LEU A 100 4.00 10.59 20.75
N PHE A 101 4.27 11.80 20.26
CA PHE A 101 3.67 12.35 19.05
C PHE A 101 3.75 11.40 17.85
N TRP A 102 4.86 10.69 17.69
CA TRP A 102 5.09 9.78 16.57
C TRP A 102 4.15 8.57 16.56
N LEU A 103 3.43 8.30 17.66
CA LEU A 103 2.36 7.30 17.66
C LEU A 103 1.19 7.71 16.76
N LEU A 104 0.95 9.02 16.57
CA LEU A 104 -0.06 9.52 15.63
C LEU A 104 0.29 9.19 14.18
N ILE A 105 1.60 9.22 13.84
CA ILE A 105 2.10 8.77 12.54
C ILE A 105 1.98 7.26 12.43
N LEU A 106 2.50 6.53 13.42
CA LEU A 106 2.59 5.07 13.38
C LEU A 106 1.22 4.41 13.29
N PHE A 107 0.25 4.90 14.05
CA PHE A 107 -1.11 4.36 14.11
C PHE A 107 -2.13 5.18 13.32
N SER A 108 -1.72 6.07 12.42
CA SER A 108 -2.68 6.83 11.61
C SER A 108 -3.65 5.90 10.86
N PRO A 109 -4.95 6.26 10.76
CA PRO A 109 -5.91 5.60 9.88
C PRO A 109 -5.50 5.60 8.40
N ALA A 110 -4.54 6.44 8.00
CA ALA A 110 -3.94 6.47 6.67
C ALA A 110 -2.61 5.69 6.56
N PHE A 111 -2.25 4.91 7.58
CA PHE A 111 -1.01 4.14 7.62
C PHE A 111 -1.25 2.71 8.14
N LEU A 112 -0.70 2.29 9.28
CA LEU A 112 -0.85 0.91 9.77
C LEU A 112 -2.28 0.55 10.17
N LEU A 113 -3.11 1.52 10.58
CA LEU A 113 -4.51 1.26 10.94
C LEU A 113 -5.47 1.31 9.75
N PHE A 114 -5.01 1.64 8.54
CA PHE A 114 -5.87 1.62 7.35
C PHE A 114 -6.61 0.28 7.15
N PRO A 115 -5.94 -0.89 7.11
CA PRO A 115 -6.64 -2.18 6.96
C PRO A 115 -7.51 -2.55 8.17
N PHE A 116 -7.33 -1.89 9.32
CA PHE A 116 -8.18 -2.11 10.50
C PHE A 116 -9.51 -1.38 10.34
N TYR A 117 -9.47 -0.11 9.95
CA TYR A 117 -10.65 0.70 9.72
C TYR A 117 -11.39 0.35 8.43
N HIS A 118 -10.64 -0.09 7.42
CA HIS A 118 -11.15 -0.28 6.09
C HIS A 118 -10.64 -1.61 5.53
N PHE A 119 -11.25 -2.67 6.05
CA PHE A 119 -10.78 -4.04 5.87
C PHE A 119 -10.75 -4.47 4.40
N SER A 120 -11.82 -4.24 3.64
CA SER A 120 -11.94 -4.60 2.21
C SER A 120 -10.90 -3.92 1.30
N GLY A 121 -10.32 -2.79 1.75
CA GLY A 121 -9.22 -2.12 1.06
C GLY A 121 -7.84 -2.63 1.48
N GLY A 122 -7.72 -3.38 2.58
CA GLY A 122 -6.51 -4.09 2.97
C GLY A 122 -6.32 -5.40 2.19
N PHE A 123 -5.19 -6.08 2.40
CA PHE A 123 -4.88 -7.40 1.80
C PHE A 123 -4.78 -7.43 0.26
N ARG A 124 -4.95 -6.31 -0.43
CA ARG A 124 -4.72 -6.16 -1.87
C ARG A 124 -3.22 -6.19 -2.24
N LYS A 125 -2.89 -6.44 -3.51
CA LYS A 125 -1.51 -6.67 -3.98
C LYS A 125 -0.55 -5.48 -3.82
N GLU A 126 -1.02 -4.25 -3.66
CA GLU A 126 -0.16 -3.10 -3.44
C GLU A 126 0.77 -3.24 -2.23
N ILE A 127 0.43 -4.12 -1.29
CA ILE A 127 1.27 -4.41 -0.13
C ILE A 127 2.68 -4.85 -0.53
N LEU A 128 2.87 -5.41 -1.74
CA LEU A 128 4.17 -5.73 -2.30
C LEU A 128 5.05 -4.48 -2.42
N VAL A 129 4.56 -3.45 -3.12
CA VAL A 129 5.32 -2.21 -3.34
C VAL A 129 5.42 -1.38 -2.07
N LEU A 130 4.40 -1.38 -1.21
CA LEU A 130 4.44 -0.71 0.10
C LEU A 130 5.52 -1.35 1.00
N THR A 131 5.58 -2.68 1.06
CA THR A 131 6.61 -3.42 1.81
C THR A 131 8.00 -3.14 1.26
N LEU A 132 8.15 -3.15 -0.06
CA LEU A 132 9.41 -2.86 -0.74
C LEU A 132 9.89 -1.44 -0.44
N PHE A 133 9.00 -0.45 -0.47
CA PHE A 133 9.34 0.94 -0.16
C PHE A 133 9.67 1.14 1.32
N ALA A 134 8.97 0.45 2.23
CA ALA A 134 9.32 0.45 3.65
C ALA A 134 10.72 -0.14 3.89
N TYR A 135 11.10 -1.20 3.16
CA TYR A 135 12.46 -1.75 3.19
C TYR A 135 13.50 -0.73 2.68
N PHE A 136 13.25 -0.10 1.53
CA PHE A 136 14.18 0.90 0.98
C PHE A 136 14.36 2.10 1.92
N SER A 137 13.25 2.58 2.50
CA SER A 137 13.25 3.64 3.52
C SER A 137 14.06 3.25 4.76
N LEU A 138 13.98 1.99 5.19
CA LEU A 138 14.78 1.47 6.31
C LEU A 138 16.27 1.41 6.00
N LEU A 139 16.64 1.00 4.77
CA LEU A 139 18.04 1.00 4.35
C LEU A 139 18.63 2.41 4.35
N PHE A 140 17.88 3.38 3.83
CA PHE A 140 18.24 4.79 3.81
C PHE A 140 18.39 5.35 5.23
N ALA A 141 17.44 5.09 6.12
CA ALA A 141 17.47 5.56 7.51
C ALA A 141 18.69 5.03 8.29
N LYS A 142 19.16 3.82 7.96
CA LYS A 142 20.30 3.15 8.60
C LYS A 142 21.64 3.43 7.90
N SER A 143 21.67 4.29 6.89
CA SER A 143 22.86 4.53 6.07
C SER A 143 23.49 3.25 5.51
N SER A 144 22.64 2.30 5.10
CA SER A 144 23.06 0.93 4.73
C SER A 144 22.72 0.56 3.30
N VAL A 145 22.42 1.56 2.46
CA VAL A 145 22.17 1.41 1.03
C VAL A 145 23.46 0.94 0.35
N SER A 146 23.34 -0.03 -0.55
CA SER A 146 24.44 -0.50 -1.39
C SER A 146 23.92 -0.89 -2.76
N ASN A 147 24.80 -0.90 -3.77
CA ASN A 147 24.41 -1.22 -5.16
C ASN A 147 23.68 -2.57 -5.26
N SER A 148 24.18 -3.61 -4.59
CA SER A 148 23.54 -4.93 -4.57
C SER A 148 22.12 -4.87 -3.98
N LYS A 149 21.91 -4.13 -2.89
CA LYS A 149 20.58 -3.98 -2.29
C LYS A 149 19.63 -3.21 -3.21
N VAL A 150 20.11 -2.18 -3.90
CA VAL A 150 19.30 -1.43 -4.87
C VAL A 150 18.94 -2.30 -6.08
N ILE A 151 19.85 -3.14 -6.56
CA ILE A 151 19.57 -4.13 -7.62
C ILE A 151 18.43 -5.06 -7.18
N TRP A 152 18.48 -5.59 -5.95
CA TRP A 152 17.37 -6.40 -5.43
C TRP A 152 16.07 -5.61 -5.32
N ILE A 153 16.12 -4.34 -4.92
CA ILE A 153 14.92 -3.49 -4.90
C ILE A 153 14.34 -3.34 -6.32
N ILE A 154 15.17 -3.13 -7.33
CA ILE A 154 14.74 -3.05 -8.73
C ILE A 154 14.09 -4.36 -9.19
N VAL A 155 14.68 -5.51 -8.87
CA VAL A 155 14.10 -6.83 -9.20
C VAL A 155 12.73 -6.99 -8.54
N PHE A 156 12.61 -6.71 -7.24
CA PHE A 156 11.31 -6.80 -6.56
C PHE A 156 10.31 -5.75 -7.02
N TYR A 157 10.76 -4.58 -7.48
CA TYR A 157 9.91 -3.56 -8.09
C TYR A 157 9.32 -4.07 -9.41
N LEU A 158 10.13 -4.73 -10.26
CA LEU A 158 9.63 -5.39 -11.47
C LEU A 158 8.60 -6.47 -11.14
N LEU A 159 8.89 -7.35 -10.18
CA LEU A 159 7.97 -8.42 -9.77
C LEU A 159 6.66 -7.88 -9.17
N ALA A 160 6.73 -6.85 -8.35
CA ALA A 160 5.56 -6.15 -7.82
C ALA A 160 4.74 -5.51 -8.94
N GLY A 161 5.41 -4.90 -9.93
CA GLY A 161 4.78 -4.29 -11.10
C GLY A 161 4.09 -5.28 -12.03
N LEU A 162 4.68 -6.45 -12.26
CA LEU A 162 4.05 -7.55 -13.01
C LEU A 162 2.81 -8.11 -12.29
N SER A 163 2.75 -7.92 -10.97
CA SER A 163 1.64 -8.38 -10.13
C SER A 163 0.55 -7.31 -9.97
N HIS A 164 0.92 -6.03 -9.94
CA HIS A 164 -0.01 -4.91 -9.80
C HIS A 164 0.61 -3.59 -10.32
N GLU A 165 -0.07 -2.95 -11.27
CA GLU A 165 0.42 -1.76 -11.99
C GLU A 165 0.57 -0.51 -11.12
N LEU A 166 -0.04 -0.47 -9.92
CA LEU A 166 0.15 0.61 -8.94
C LEU A 166 1.63 0.96 -8.75
N THR A 167 2.49 -0.06 -8.81
CA THR A 167 3.93 0.06 -8.65
C THR A 167 4.53 1.18 -9.53
N ILE A 168 4.02 1.36 -10.75
CA ILE A 168 4.44 2.40 -11.70
C ILE A 168 4.15 3.81 -11.17
N PHE A 169 2.98 3.99 -10.57
CA PHE A 169 2.50 5.30 -10.14
C PHE A 169 3.18 5.80 -8.86
N VAL A 170 3.87 4.91 -8.12
CA VAL A 170 4.68 5.27 -6.96
C VAL A 170 6.18 5.43 -7.28
N LEU A 171 6.56 5.35 -8.56
CA LEU A 171 7.93 5.58 -9.06
C LEU A 171 8.60 6.84 -8.48
N PRO A 172 7.94 8.01 -8.37
CA PRO A 172 8.58 9.22 -7.87
C PRO A 172 9.24 9.05 -6.50
N PHE A 173 8.66 8.22 -5.61
CA PHE A 173 9.21 7.98 -4.28
C PHE A 173 10.52 7.19 -4.32
N PHE A 174 10.63 6.18 -5.20
CA PHE A 174 11.86 5.39 -5.35
C PHE A 174 12.99 6.25 -5.92
N ILE A 175 12.69 7.05 -6.94
CA ILE A 175 13.65 8.02 -7.50
C ILE A 175 14.06 9.02 -6.42
N PHE A 176 13.12 9.59 -5.67
CA PHE A 176 13.42 10.55 -4.62
C PHE A 176 14.39 9.99 -3.58
N VAL A 177 14.15 8.78 -3.06
CA VAL A 177 15.05 8.16 -2.07
C VAL A 177 16.45 7.91 -2.66
N LEU A 178 16.58 7.53 -3.95
CA LEU A 178 17.89 7.40 -4.60
C LEU A 178 18.67 8.72 -4.59
N TRP A 179 18.03 9.83 -4.94
CA TRP A 179 18.69 11.14 -4.94
C TRP A 179 19.06 11.61 -3.53
N ARG A 180 18.20 11.32 -2.53
CA ARG A 180 18.53 11.55 -1.12
C ARG A 180 19.73 10.71 -0.65
N CYS A 181 19.92 9.51 -1.19
CA CYS A 181 21.12 8.70 -0.92
C CYS A 181 22.39 9.35 -1.47
N VAL A 182 22.33 10.04 -2.62
CA VAL A 182 23.47 10.78 -3.17
C VAL A 182 23.83 11.96 -2.29
N GLU A 183 22.85 12.78 -1.91
CA GLU A 183 23.05 13.94 -1.05
C GLU A 183 23.62 13.59 0.32
N THR A 184 23.30 12.40 0.83
CA THR A 184 23.82 11.88 2.10
C THR A 184 25.07 11.01 1.94
N SER A 185 25.66 10.99 0.74
CA SER A 185 26.88 10.24 0.39
C SER A 185 26.79 8.73 0.64
N GLN A 186 25.57 8.16 0.65
CA GLN A 186 25.34 6.72 0.76
C GLN A 186 25.45 6.00 -0.59
N LEU A 187 25.31 6.74 -1.69
CA LEU A 187 25.33 6.21 -3.05
C LEU A 187 26.04 7.19 -3.98
N GLU A 188 26.91 6.70 -4.86
CA GLU A 188 27.56 7.55 -5.86
C GLU A 188 26.56 8.02 -6.93
N LEU A 189 26.73 9.26 -7.40
CA LEU A 189 25.87 9.88 -8.41
C LEU A 189 25.70 9.00 -9.67
N LYS A 190 26.80 8.38 -10.17
CA LYS A 190 26.76 7.54 -11.37
C LYS A 190 25.80 6.34 -11.22
N TYR A 191 25.76 5.73 -10.03
CA TYR A 191 24.87 4.61 -9.75
C TYR A 191 23.43 5.08 -9.55
N ALA A 192 23.22 6.22 -8.89
CA ALA A 192 21.88 6.79 -8.72
C ALA A 192 21.24 7.15 -10.08
N ILE A 193 22.01 7.72 -11.01
CA ILE A 193 21.55 7.98 -12.39
C ILE A 193 21.19 6.67 -13.09
N TRP A 194 22.10 5.68 -13.06
CA TRP A 194 21.87 4.38 -13.71
C TRP A 194 20.62 3.68 -13.15
N PHE A 195 20.49 3.59 -11.82
CA PHE A 195 19.32 2.99 -11.18
C PHE A 195 18.03 3.76 -11.49
N SER A 196 18.06 5.09 -11.54
CA SER A 196 16.88 5.90 -11.92
C SER A 196 16.42 5.60 -13.35
N VAL A 197 17.36 5.51 -14.29
CA VAL A 197 17.08 5.11 -15.68
C VAL A 197 16.46 3.71 -15.72
N VAL A 198 17.01 2.76 -14.99
CA VAL A 198 16.48 1.38 -14.93
C VAL A 198 15.05 1.35 -14.37
N PHE A 199 14.75 2.08 -13.29
CA PHE A 199 13.39 2.17 -12.75
C PHE A 199 12.40 2.77 -13.77
N ILE A 200 12.81 3.79 -14.51
CA ILE A 200 12.00 4.42 -15.56
C ILE A 200 11.74 3.43 -16.70
N LEU A 201 12.79 2.74 -17.19
CA LEU A 201 12.66 1.74 -18.24
C LEU A 201 11.76 0.57 -17.84
N ILE A 202 11.88 0.08 -16.60
CA ILE A 202 10.98 -0.95 -16.06
C ILE A 202 9.55 -0.44 -16.00
N SER A 203 9.34 0.79 -15.53
CA SER A 203 8.00 1.38 -15.44
C SER A 203 7.36 1.55 -16.82
N PHE A 204 8.15 1.95 -17.83
CA PHE A 204 7.73 2.02 -19.23
C PHE A 204 7.43 0.63 -19.82
N PHE A 205 8.25 -0.37 -19.50
CA PHE A 205 7.99 -1.76 -19.90
C PHE A 205 6.69 -2.29 -19.28
N LEU A 206 6.46 -2.06 -17.99
CA LEU A 206 5.26 -2.51 -17.28
C LEU A 206 3.98 -1.84 -17.77
N ILE A 207 4.01 -0.53 -18.07
CA ILE A 207 2.84 0.16 -18.63
C ILE A 207 2.53 -0.36 -20.04
N THR A 208 3.57 -0.63 -20.83
CA THR A 208 3.44 -1.21 -22.18
C THR A 208 2.81 -2.60 -22.11
N LEU A 209 3.28 -3.47 -21.22
CA LEU A 209 2.66 -4.78 -20.99
C LEU A 209 1.20 -4.64 -20.53
N SER A 210 0.92 -3.72 -19.61
CA SER A 210 -0.44 -3.50 -19.10
C SER A 210 -1.40 -3.03 -20.19
N TYR A 211 -0.90 -2.29 -21.18
CA TYR A 211 -1.69 -1.82 -22.32
C TYR A 211 -2.00 -2.95 -23.31
N PHE A 212 -0.99 -3.73 -23.73
CA PHE A 212 -1.16 -4.81 -24.69
C PHE A 212 -1.89 -6.03 -24.11
N PHE A 213 -1.72 -6.30 -22.81
CA PHE A 213 -2.27 -7.48 -22.12
C PHE A 213 -3.30 -7.10 -21.05
N LYS A 214 -4.18 -6.14 -21.38
CA LYS A 214 -5.18 -5.60 -20.46
C LYS A 214 -6.25 -6.60 -19.98
N GLY A 215 -6.45 -7.68 -20.74
CA GLY A 215 -7.54 -8.65 -20.53
C GLY A 215 -8.77 -8.36 -21.40
N SER A 216 -9.67 -9.33 -21.45
CA SER A 216 -10.99 -9.23 -22.08
C SER A 216 -12.06 -9.95 -21.25
N VAL A 217 -13.31 -9.88 -21.71
CA VAL A 217 -14.43 -10.66 -21.15
C VAL A 217 -14.12 -12.15 -21.19
N GLU A 218 -13.58 -12.63 -22.32
CA GLU A 218 -13.16 -14.01 -22.51
C GLU A 218 -12.06 -14.38 -21.51
N SER A 219 -11.01 -13.56 -21.37
CA SER A 219 -9.93 -13.83 -20.42
C SER A 219 -10.42 -13.93 -18.98
N ALA A 220 -11.30 -13.01 -18.55
CA ALA A 220 -11.87 -13.05 -17.21
C ALA A 220 -12.71 -14.32 -17.00
N SER A 221 -13.45 -14.76 -18.01
CA SER A 221 -14.24 -16.00 -17.94
C SER A 221 -13.37 -17.25 -17.84
N VAL A 222 -12.27 -17.32 -18.63
CA VAL A 222 -11.32 -18.45 -18.60
C VAL A 222 -10.62 -18.54 -17.25
N ILE A 223 -10.17 -17.40 -16.72
CA ILE A 223 -9.56 -17.33 -15.37
C ILE A 223 -10.58 -17.73 -14.31
N CYS A 224 -11.81 -17.23 -14.37
CA CYS A 224 -12.83 -17.60 -13.38
C CYS A 224 -13.15 -19.10 -13.41
N ASN A 225 -13.33 -19.67 -14.61
CA ASN A 225 -13.59 -21.10 -14.77
C ASN A 225 -12.44 -21.94 -14.23
N SER A 226 -11.18 -21.54 -14.42
CA SER A 226 -10.04 -22.29 -13.87
C SER A 226 -10.01 -22.31 -12.33
N LEU A 227 -10.51 -21.26 -11.68
CA LEU A 227 -10.67 -21.21 -10.23
C LEU A 227 -11.88 -22.04 -9.75
N VAL A 228 -13.03 -21.94 -10.42
CA VAL A 228 -14.23 -22.72 -10.08
C VAL A 228 -14.00 -24.22 -10.26
N HIS A 229 -13.23 -24.63 -11.28
CA HIS A 229 -12.80 -26.02 -11.45
C HIS A 229 -11.99 -26.55 -10.25
N ARG A 230 -11.37 -25.67 -9.45
CA ARG A 230 -10.70 -26.01 -8.19
C ARG A 230 -11.62 -25.90 -6.97
N SER A 231 -12.94 -25.91 -7.18
CA SER A 231 -13.96 -25.83 -6.13
C SER A 231 -13.93 -24.53 -5.31
N LEU A 232 -13.44 -23.43 -5.89
CA LEU A 232 -13.59 -22.11 -5.28
C LEU A 232 -15.00 -21.56 -5.54
N ASP A 233 -15.51 -20.75 -4.60
CA ASP A 233 -16.79 -20.07 -4.74
C ASP A 233 -16.76 -19.09 -5.93
N PRO A 234 -17.74 -19.13 -6.86
CA PRO A 234 -17.80 -18.21 -8.00
C PRO A 234 -17.77 -16.72 -7.63
N ASN A 235 -18.21 -16.36 -6.42
CA ASN A 235 -18.16 -14.98 -5.93
C ASN A 235 -16.75 -14.40 -5.92
N ILE A 236 -15.70 -15.24 -5.85
CA ILE A 236 -14.30 -14.82 -5.91
C ILE A 236 -13.98 -14.03 -7.19
N CYS A 237 -14.76 -14.25 -8.26
CA CYS A 237 -14.56 -13.61 -9.56
C CYS A 237 -15.17 -12.21 -9.65
N ASN A 238 -16.06 -11.82 -8.74
CA ASN A 238 -16.84 -10.57 -8.85
C ASN A 238 -16.05 -9.27 -8.54
N GLY A 239 -14.77 -9.39 -8.21
CA GLY A 239 -13.91 -8.26 -7.85
C GLY A 239 -12.82 -8.00 -8.88
N GLY A 240 -11.55 -8.27 -8.52
CA GLY A 240 -10.40 -7.95 -9.35
C GLY A 240 -10.43 -8.63 -10.74
N ILE A 241 -10.96 -9.86 -10.80
CA ILE A 241 -11.09 -10.62 -12.05
C ILE A 241 -12.16 -10.01 -12.96
N ALA A 242 -13.34 -9.66 -12.43
CA ALA A 242 -14.38 -8.95 -13.19
C ALA A 242 -13.86 -7.62 -13.76
N TRP A 243 -12.97 -6.91 -13.04
CA TRP A 243 -12.41 -5.66 -13.55
C TRP A 243 -11.50 -5.80 -14.78
N LEU A 244 -11.05 -7.01 -15.12
CA LEU A 244 -10.30 -7.26 -16.36
C LEU A 244 -11.19 -7.15 -17.61
N GLN A 245 -12.50 -7.25 -17.44
CA GLN A 245 -13.47 -7.20 -18.53
C GLN A 245 -13.64 -5.78 -19.09
N GLU A 246 -13.32 -4.77 -18.28
CA GLU A 246 -13.72 -3.41 -18.61
C GLU A 246 -12.60 -2.61 -19.28
N ASP A 247 -13.04 -1.78 -20.21
CA ASP A 247 -12.18 -0.87 -20.94
C ASP A 247 -12.06 0.48 -20.21
N ALA A 248 -11.17 1.33 -20.72
CA ALA A 248 -10.93 2.63 -20.14
C ALA A 248 -12.18 3.53 -20.21
N SER A 249 -12.95 3.47 -21.30
CA SER A 249 -14.19 4.24 -21.49
C SER A 249 -15.26 3.87 -20.46
N GLY A 250 -15.53 2.58 -20.27
CA GLY A 250 -16.49 2.09 -19.28
C GLY A 250 -16.06 2.44 -17.85
N SER A 251 -14.75 2.34 -17.57
CA SER A 251 -14.18 2.74 -16.28
C SER A 251 -14.38 4.23 -16.00
N ILE A 252 -14.10 5.09 -16.99
CA ILE A 252 -14.32 6.55 -16.88
C ILE A 252 -15.80 6.86 -16.71
N GLN A 253 -16.67 6.24 -17.51
CA GLN A 253 -18.11 6.46 -17.42
C GLN A 253 -18.63 6.11 -16.02
N ARG A 254 -18.18 4.98 -15.45
CA ARG A 254 -18.52 4.60 -14.08
C ARG A 254 -18.06 5.62 -13.04
N VAL A 255 -16.86 6.17 -13.20
CA VAL A 255 -16.37 7.24 -12.31
C VAL A 255 -17.24 8.48 -12.44
N VAL A 256 -17.62 8.88 -13.66
CA VAL A 256 -18.51 10.01 -13.93
C VAL A 256 -19.89 9.78 -13.32
N ASP A 257 -20.48 8.60 -13.50
CA ASP A 257 -21.80 8.24 -12.97
C ASP A 257 -21.83 8.24 -11.44
N MET A 258 -20.72 7.84 -10.82
CA MET A 258 -20.56 7.87 -9.37
C MET A 258 -20.12 9.23 -8.83
N PHE A 259 -19.67 10.14 -9.69
CA PHE A 259 -19.18 11.44 -9.29
C PHE A 259 -20.34 12.32 -8.82
N ASN A 260 -20.31 12.72 -7.56
CA ASN A 260 -21.32 13.60 -6.99
C ASN A 260 -20.69 14.56 -5.96
N GLY A 261 -21.49 15.44 -5.35
CA GLY A 261 -21.00 16.40 -4.37
C GLY A 261 -20.24 15.78 -3.18
N ARG A 262 -20.52 14.52 -2.82
CA ARG A 262 -19.81 13.80 -1.73
C ARG A 262 -18.43 13.33 -2.16
N SER A 263 -18.15 13.22 -3.45
CA SER A 263 -16.84 12.87 -3.99
C SER A 263 -15.78 13.87 -3.55
N PHE A 264 -16.13 15.15 -3.33
CA PHE A 264 -15.22 16.18 -2.80
C PHE A 264 -14.72 15.92 -1.37
N ASN A 265 -15.35 15.01 -0.61
CA ASN A 265 -14.86 14.61 0.72
C ASN A 265 -13.47 13.94 0.65
N VAL A 266 -13.04 13.48 -0.53
CA VAL A 266 -11.67 13.00 -0.78
C VAL A 266 -10.60 14.00 -0.32
N LEU A 267 -10.86 15.31 -0.48
CA LEU A 267 -9.94 16.36 -0.05
C LEU A 267 -9.84 16.45 1.47
N GLN A 268 -10.96 16.23 2.18
CA GLN A 268 -10.99 16.19 3.64
C GLN A 268 -10.18 14.99 4.16
N PHE A 269 -10.34 13.83 3.54
CA PHE A 269 -9.57 12.64 3.92
C PHE A 269 -8.08 12.78 3.62
N ALA A 270 -7.72 13.38 2.49
CA ALA A 270 -6.33 13.70 2.18
C ALA A 270 -5.76 14.68 3.23
N PHE A 271 -6.51 15.72 3.60
CA PHE A 271 -6.11 16.64 4.65
C PHE A 271 -5.88 15.92 6.00
N LEU A 272 -6.83 15.09 6.43
CA LEU A 272 -6.71 14.30 7.67
C LEU A 272 -5.53 13.31 7.62
N ALA A 273 -5.29 12.68 6.46
CA ALA A 273 -4.17 11.77 6.28
C ALA A 273 -2.81 12.47 6.44
N PHE A 274 -2.69 13.73 6.03
CA PHE A 274 -1.45 14.50 6.16
C PHE A 274 -1.40 15.42 7.39
N LEU A 275 -2.50 15.58 8.14
CA LEU A 275 -2.56 16.47 9.30
C LEU A 275 -1.42 16.28 10.30
N PRO A 276 -1.02 15.05 10.69
CA PRO A 276 0.12 14.85 11.59
C PRO A 276 1.43 15.43 11.05
N THR A 277 1.69 15.40 9.75
CA THR A 277 2.98 15.86 9.20
C THR A 277 3.13 17.39 9.29
N ALA A 278 2.02 18.13 9.36
CA ALA A 278 2.03 19.59 9.51
C ALA A 278 2.76 20.06 10.77
N PHE A 279 2.71 19.25 11.85
CA PHE A 279 3.37 19.52 13.13
C PHE A 279 4.87 19.16 13.15
N THR A 280 5.44 18.79 12.00
CA THR A 280 6.84 18.37 11.87
C THR A 280 7.62 19.31 10.95
N THR A 281 8.94 19.24 10.98
CA THR A 281 9.84 19.96 10.05
C THR A 281 10.01 19.26 8.70
N PHE A 282 9.16 18.28 8.39
CA PHE A 282 9.27 17.46 7.19
C PHE A 282 9.08 18.24 5.90
N TRP A 283 8.09 19.14 5.90
CA TRP A 283 7.72 19.89 4.71
C TRP A 283 8.75 20.99 4.41
N ASN A 284 9.41 20.82 3.26
CA ASN A 284 10.37 21.73 2.66
C ASN A 284 10.13 21.76 1.14
N LYS A 285 10.92 22.55 0.40
CA LYS A 285 10.75 22.68 -1.06
C LYS A 285 10.76 21.33 -1.78
N GLU A 286 11.69 20.44 -1.43
CA GLU A 286 11.86 19.15 -2.09
C GLU A 286 10.71 18.18 -1.83
N THR A 287 10.25 18.07 -0.59
CA THR A 287 9.12 17.20 -0.22
C THR A 287 7.79 17.73 -0.75
N LEU A 288 7.64 19.05 -0.90
CA LEU A 288 6.50 19.65 -1.59
C LEU A 288 6.53 19.38 -3.10
N ILE A 289 7.69 19.47 -3.74
CA ILE A 289 7.85 19.05 -5.15
C ILE A 289 7.49 17.57 -5.29
N LEU A 290 7.99 16.71 -4.40
CA LEU A 290 7.65 15.29 -4.40
C LEU A 290 6.14 15.08 -4.26
N LEU A 291 5.45 15.85 -3.40
CA LEU A 291 3.99 15.75 -3.25
C LEU A 291 3.27 16.07 -4.56
N VAL A 292 3.63 17.19 -5.20
CA VAL A 292 3.01 17.59 -6.48
C VAL A 292 3.28 16.54 -7.56
N VAL A 293 4.52 16.07 -7.70
CA VAL A 293 4.89 15.06 -8.71
C VAL A 293 4.19 13.73 -8.43
N SER A 294 4.14 13.28 -7.17
CA SER A 294 3.50 12.01 -6.80
C SER A 294 1.99 12.06 -6.99
N VAL A 295 1.35 13.19 -6.68
CA VAL A 295 -0.07 13.40 -6.97
C VAL A 295 -0.30 13.35 -8.48
N ALA A 296 0.52 14.06 -9.28
CA ALA A 296 0.41 14.05 -10.74
C ALA A 296 0.53 12.62 -11.32
N PHE A 297 1.46 11.81 -10.80
CA PHE A 297 1.58 10.40 -11.19
C PHE A 297 0.33 9.59 -10.79
N MET A 298 -0.31 9.87 -9.66
CA MET A 298 -1.49 9.12 -9.20
C MET A 298 -2.81 9.60 -9.83
N VAL A 299 -2.87 10.78 -10.46
CA VAL A 299 -4.10 11.34 -11.09
C VAL A 299 -4.83 10.33 -12.00
N PRO A 300 -4.15 9.58 -12.90
CA PRO A 300 -4.83 8.61 -13.76
C PRO A 300 -5.66 7.58 -12.98
N LEU A 301 -5.24 7.20 -11.77
CA LEU A 301 -5.97 6.25 -10.92
C LEU A 301 -7.26 6.83 -10.33
N PHE A 302 -7.30 8.15 -10.07
CA PHE A 302 -8.52 8.82 -9.63
C PHE A 302 -9.54 8.95 -10.77
N VAL A 303 -9.07 9.01 -12.01
CA VAL A 303 -9.92 9.09 -13.21
C VAL A 303 -10.45 7.72 -13.64
N LEU A 304 -9.66 6.66 -13.47
CA LEU A 304 -9.99 5.31 -13.94
C LEU A 304 -10.65 4.42 -12.88
N ALA A 305 -10.53 4.75 -11.60
CA ALA A 305 -11.03 3.91 -10.53
C ALA A 305 -11.67 4.72 -9.41
N ILE A 306 -12.69 4.12 -8.81
CA ILE A 306 -13.46 4.69 -7.71
C ILE A 306 -12.81 4.49 -6.34
N ASP A 307 -11.69 3.77 -6.21
CA ASP A 307 -11.04 3.46 -4.91
C ASP A 307 -10.20 4.63 -4.33
N TRP A 308 -10.71 5.86 -4.33
CA TRP A 308 -9.93 7.07 -4.04
C TRP A 308 -9.30 7.10 -2.65
N GLY A 309 -10.00 6.54 -1.65
CA GLY A 309 -9.46 6.42 -0.31
C GLY A 309 -8.19 5.57 -0.24
N ARG A 310 -8.13 4.51 -1.04
CA ARG A 310 -6.95 3.64 -1.14
C ARG A 310 -5.76 4.39 -1.74
N TRP A 311 -6.01 5.24 -2.75
CA TRP A 311 -4.96 6.09 -3.35
C TRP A 311 -4.39 7.10 -2.35
N ILE A 312 -5.23 7.68 -1.50
CA ILE A 312 -4.78 8.53 -0.37
C ILE A 312 -3.94 7.71 0.61
N TYR A 313 -4.39 6.51 0.98
CA TYR A 313 -3.65 5.61 1.86
C TYR A 313 -2.26 5.29 1.31
N ILE A 314 -2.15 4.95 0.03
CA ILE A 314 -0.86 4.65 -0.61
C ILE A 314 0.07 5.87 -0.56
N LEU A 315 -0.42 7.06 -0.94
CA LEU A 315 0.36 8.29 -0.86
C LEU A 315 0.81 8.58 0.57
N ALA A 316 -0.11 8.52 1.54
CA ALA A 316 0.19 8.74 2.95
C ALA A 316 1.22 7.72 3.47
N PHE A 317 1.09 6.45 3.09
CA PHE A 317 2.04 5.40 3.46
C PHE A 317 3.45 5.69 2.96
N MET A 318 3.60 6.06 1.68
CA MET A 318 4.90 6.41 1.11
C MET A 318 5.52 7.63 1.82
N PHE A 319 4.73 8.68 2.04
CA PHE A 319 5.20 9.86 2.76
C PHE A 319 5.55 9.58 4.22
N TYR A 320 4.80 8.72 4.90
CA TYR A 320 5.07 8.36 6.29
C TYR A 320 6.33 7.51 6.43
N CYS A 321 6.59 6.58 5.50
CA CYS A 321 7.86 5.88 5.42
C CYS A 321 9.03 6.86 5.22
N LEU A 322 8.87 7.86 4.33
CA LEU A 322 9.89 8.89 4.10
C LEU A 322 10.08 9.81 5.32
N LEU A 323 9.00 10.19 5.99
CA LEU A 323 9.01 10.97 7.22
C LEU A 323 9.77 10.22 8.33
N LEU A 324 9.48 8.93 8.49
CA LEU A 324 10.13 8.08 9.50
C LEU A 324 11.59 7.78 9.15
N SER A 325 11.98 7.78 7.88
CA SER A 325 13.38 7.59 7.48
C SER A 325 14.23 8.86 7.57
N SER A 326 13.60 10.03 7.55
CA SER A 326 14.26 11.33 7.55
C SER A 326 14.56 11.86 8.96
N LYS A 327 15.59 12.71 9.08
CA LYS A 327 15.93 13.43 10.31
C LYS A 327 14.97 14.61 10.52
N VAL A 328 13.78 14.31 11.03
CA VAL A 328 12.69 15.28 11.24
C VAL A 328 12.44 15.49 12.73
N SER A 329 12.24 16.74 13.13
CA SER A 329 11.82 17.11 14.49
C SER A 329 10.35 17.54 14.52
N VAL A 330 9.75 17.42 15.71
CA VAL A 330 8.40 17.92 15.98
C VAL A 330 8.53 19.40 16.34
N LYS A 331 7.74 20.26 15.69
CA LYS A 331 7.79 21.72 15.89
C LYS A 331 7.25 22.16 17.25
N LEU A 332 6.33 21.39 17.82
CA LEU A 332 5.62 21.76 19.05
C LEU A 332 6.16 21.00 20.28
N PRO A 333 6.34 21.68 21.42
CA PRO A 333 6.64 21.03 22.69
C PRO A 333 5.42 20.19 23.13
N PHE A 334 5.65 18.98 23.64
CA PHE A 334 4.59 18.05 24.01
C PHE A 334 3.69 18.61 25.13
N GLN A 335 2.37 18.53 24.95
CA GLN A 335 1.36 18.88 25.95
C GLN A 335 0.37 17.72 26.13
N PHE A 336 -0.20 17.57 27.33
CA PHE A 336 -1.17 16.49 27.63
C PHE A 336 -2.42 16.57 26.75
N SER A 337 -2.85 17.77 26.37
CA SER A 337 -3.93 18.01 25.41
C SER A 337 -3.73 17.27 24.08
N TYR A 338 -2.48 17.08 23.64
CA TYR A 338 -2.17 16.35 22.41
C TYR A 338 -2.47 14.85 22.50
N LEU A 339 -2.50 14.26 23.70
CA LEU A 339 -2.94 12.88 23.86
C LEU A 339 -4.44 12.75 23.63
N VAL A 340 -5.23 13.71 24.12
CA VAL A 340 -6.68 13.74 23.94
C VAL A 340 -7.02 13.96 22.46
N PHE A 341 -6.46 15.01 21.84
CA PHE A 341 -6.65 15.26 20.41
C PHE A 341 -6.09 14.13 19.54
N GLY A 342 -4.99 13.54 19.96
CA GLY A 342 -4.39 12.38 19.32
C GLY A 342 -5.31 11.17 19.35
N LEU A 343 -5.93 10.88 20.49
CA LEU A 343 -6.88 9.77 20.62
C LEU A 343 -8.14 10.03 19.80
N ILE A 344 -8.66 11.25 19.78
CA ILE A 344 -9.76 11.64 18.89
C ILE A 344 -9.35 11.37 17.44
N TYR A 345 -8.22 11.92 16.99
CA TYR A 345 -7.70 11.71 15.64
C TYR A 345 -7.51 10.23 15.30
N LEU A 346 -7.05 9.41 16.23
CA LEU A 346 -6.81 8.00 15.95
C LEU A 346 -8.10 7.18 15.88
N THR A 347 -9.22 7.65 16.44
CA THR A 347 -10.42 6.82 16.69
C THR A 347 -11.70 7.31 16.02
N THR A 348 -11.79 8.58 15.62
CA THR A 348 -13.05 9.18 15.12
C THR A 348 -13.10 9.35 13.61
N TRP A 349 -12.06 8.93 12.88
CA TRP A 349 -12.09 8.98 11.42
C TRP A 349 -11.50 7.73 10.76
N SER A 350 -11.98 7.44 9.56
CA SER A 350 -11.42 6.45 8.65
C SER A 350 -11.52 6.94 7.21
N ILE A 351 -10.69 6.36 6.33
CA ILE A 351 -10.74 6.62 4.90
C ILE A 351 -11.67 5.59 4.23
N PRO A 352 -12.79 6.00 3.60
CA PRO A 352 -13.71 5.08 2.92
C PRO A 352 -13.26 4.69 1.50
N HIS A 353 -13.86 3.64 0.92
CA HIS A 353 -13.64 3.15 -0.47
C HIS A 353 -14.03 4.14 -1.61
N CYS A 354 -14.29 5.41 -1.29
CA CYS A 354 -15.04 6.44 -2.05
C CYS A 354 -16.56 6.28 -2.05
N CYS A 355 -17.21 7.44 -2.24
CA CYS A 355 -18.49 7.60 -2.93
C CYS A 355 -19.73 7.03 -2.20
N VAL A 356 -19.54 6.31 -1.10
CA VAL A 356 -20.58 5.86 -0.18
C VAL A 356 -20.46 6.63 1.15
N GLY A 357 -21.34 7.61 1.35
CA GLY A 357 -21.58 8.22 2.67
C GLY A 357 -20.83 9.54 2.93
N GLY A 358 -21.58 10.63 2.98
CA GLY A 358 -21.11 12.01 3.11
C GLY A 358 -20.66 12.42 4.52
N ALA A 359 -20.05 11.53 5.31
CA ALA A 359 -19.51 11.85 6.62
C ALA A 359 -18.05 11.38 6.73
N ILE A 360 -17.29 12.00 7.64
CA ILE A 360 -16.04 11.46 8.14
C ILE A 360 -16.33 10.00 8.51
N GLY A 361 -15.61 9.02 7.93
CA GLY A 361 -15.83 7.61 8.25
C GLY A 361 -15.80 7.44 9.77
N SER A 362 -16.72 6.70 10.38
CA SER A 362 -16.99 6.80 11.83
C SER A 362 -15.87 6.26 12.75
N GLY A 363 -14.70 5.97 12.18
CA GLY A 363 -13.54 5.45 12.89
C GLY A 363 -13.88 4.15 13.60
N ILE A 364 -13.51 4.02 14.89
CA ILE A 364 -13.79 2.81 15.69
C ILE A 364 -15.30 2.63 15.88
N PHE A 365 -16.04 3.73 16.03
CA PHE A 365 -17.49 3.72 16.22
C PHE A 365 -18.27 3.37 14.95
N GLY A 366 -17.56 3.20 13.83
CA GLY A 366 -18.10 2.86 12.51
C GLY A 366 -17.86 1.44 12.05
N ILE A 367 -17.10 0.65 12.80
CA ILE A 367 -16.76 -0.73 12.44
C ILE A 367 -18.04 -1.56 12.57
N ARG A 368 -18.70 -1.82 11.43
CA ARG A 368 -19.80 -2.77 11.31
C ARG A 368 -19.28 -4.14 10.90
#